data_AF-A0A9D8ANY9-F1
#
_entry.id   AF-A0A9D8ANY9-F1
#
_cell.length_a   1.000
_cell.length_b   1.000
_cell.length_c   1.000
_cell.angle_alpha   90.00
_cell.angle_beta   90.00
_cell.angle_gamma   90.00
#
_symmetry.space_group_name_H-M   'P 1'
#
loop_
_entity.id
_entity.type
_entity.pdbx_description
1 polymer ?
#
loop_
_entity_poly.entity_id
_entity_poly.type
_entity_poly.pdbx_seq_one_letter_code
_entity_poly.pdbx_strand_id
1 'polypeptide(L)'
;MKYKVIIGIVSCCALLTNSAFTQTLPQKLITDIEDGQLDNFSLIEAAFIISGAGNTSRLNQGVSWFYDLIEDINEKTLVGFEKTPSAERLFMYFHTTWLKEYKKKATTLFDILERKEYNCVAATVLYNLTCDELGLTTHAFETPTHVYTIFSNFSEMVMVENTTSRGFNIMKNLKNYSKYLLRYYPQNQALKIGLDRIYYYENSKGREITNTELLGLICYNLSLFNTENKNYEKAYQYVELAQLFNQDSRSNIKFEKQLYYRWAQQLFEQKKFYQAFEVTADAYYRYPDNSDFKNNCKFAFTNALLHLWKSKDWNKTEQIILEMDDLAIRSNRESVFQKKILSDWIKFLSAQKRTEETQRAVELFNMFK
;
A
#
# COMPACT_ATOMS: atom_id res chain seq x y z
N MET A 1 1.89 19.63 -7.91
CA MET A 1 1.77 19.89 -6.46
C MET A 1 3.06 19.37 -5.83
N LYS A 2 3.84 20.21 -5.16
CA LYS A 2 5.24 19.91 -4.78
C LYS A 2 5.28 18.87 -3.65
N TYR A 3 5.35 17.59 -3.98
CA TYR A 3 5.74 16.54 -3.03
C TYR A 3 7.25 16.62 -2.83
N LYS A 4 7.69 17.44 -1.87
CA LYS A 4 9.04 17.27 -1.33
C LYS A 4 8.98 16.05 -0.42
N VAL A 5 9.53 14.95 -0.92
CA VAL A 5 9.96 13.79 -0.16
C VAL A 5 10.81 14.29 1.01
N ILE A 6 10.24 14.28 2.21
CA ILE A 6 10.99 14.06 3.44
C ILE A 6 10.49 12.71 3.96
N ILE A 7 10.79 11.67 3.19
CA ILE A 7 10.91 10.34 3.78
C ILE A 7 12.16 10.43 4.62
N GLY A 8 11.98 10.41 5.94
CA GLY A 8 13.05 10.09 6.87
C GLY A 8 13.60 8.72 6.48
N ILE A 9 14.63 8.73 5.64
CA ILE A 9 15.60 7.64 5.63
C ILE A 9 16.00 7.49 7.09
N VAL A 10 15.74 6.31 7.64
CA VAL A 10 16.41 5.81 8.83
C VAL A 10 17.90 5.82 8.50
N SER A 11 18.55 6.97 8.66
CA SER A 11 19.98 7.12 8.55
C SER A 11 20.53 6.61 9.87
N CYS A 12 20.60 5.29 9.97
CA CYS A 12 21.40 4.61 10.94
C CYS A 12 22.84 5.08 10.68
N CYS A 13 23.36 5.99 11.51
CA CYS A 13 24.79 6.25 11.61
C CYS A 13 25.46 4.99 12.14
N ALA A 14 25.62 4.00 11.27
CA ALA A 14 26.56 2.92 11.46
C ALA A 14 27.94 3.47 11.11
N LEU A 15 28.79 3.54 12.13
CA LEU A 15 30.22 3.67 11.99
C LEU A 15 30.72 2.75 10.86
N LEU A 16 31.56 3.31 10.01
CA LEU A 16 32.16 2.69 8.85
C LEU A 16 32.70 1.28 9.15
N THR A 17 31.96 0.26 8.72
CA THR A 17 32.51 -1.03 8.35
C THR A 17 32.00 -1.34 6.95
N ASN A 18 32.92 -1.34 5.97
CA ASN A 18 32.69 -1.79 4.60
C ASN A 18 32.23 -3.26 4.59
N SER A 19 30.91 -3.48 4.65
CA SER A 19 30.28 -4.58 3.95
C SER A 19 29.33 -3.94 2.94
N ALA A 20 29.51 -4.22 1.65
CA ALA A 20 28.53 -3.86 0.65
C ALA A 20 27.24 -4.63 1.00
N PHE A 21 26.31 -3.98 1.69
CA PHE A 21 25.00 -4.55 1.97
C PHE A 21 24.30 -4.80 0.62
N THR A 22 24.24 -6.07 0.22
CA THR A 22 23.47 -6.46 -0.95
C THR A 22 21.99 -6.26 -0.63
N GLN A 23 21.34 -5.36 -1.37
CA GLN A 23 19.91 -5.11 -1.21
C GLN A 23 19.10 -6.39 -1.43
N THR A 24 18.09 -6.61 -0.60
CA THR A 24 17.12 -7.69 -0.76
C THR A 24 16.22 -7.45 -1.99
N LEU A 25 15.57 -8.50 -2.52
CA LEU A 25 14.65 -8.35 -3.66
C LEU A 25 13.53 -7.32 -3.41
N PRO A 26 12.85 -7.31 -2.24
CA PRO A 26 11.84 -6.27 -1.96
C PRO A 26 12.42 -4.85 -1.95
N GLN A 27 13.64 -4.66 -1.46
CA GLN A 27 14.29 -3.34 -1.48
C GLN A 27 14.61 -2.90 -2.91
N LYS A 28 15.13 -3.82 -3.74
CA LYS A 28 15.37 -3.54 -5.16
C LYS A 28 14.08 -3.20 -5.90
N LEU A 29 13.00 -3.93 -5.61
CA LEU A 29 11.70 -3.64 -6.20
C LEU A 29 11.19 -2.27 -5.80
N ILE A 30 11.33 -1.88 -4.52
CA ILE A 30 10.97 -0.53 -4.06
C ILE A 30 11.71 0.51 -4.90
N THR A 31 13.04 0.38 -5.04
CA THR A 31 13.85 1.32 -5.83
C THR A 31 13.43 1.34 -7.30
N ASP A 32 13.10 0.18 -7.87
CA ASP A 32 12.65 0.07 -9.26
C ASP A 32 11.35 0.84 -9.50
N ILE A 33 10.37 0.73 -8.59
CA ILE A 33 9.04 1.36 -8.73
C ILE A 33 8.96 2.80 -8.21
N GLU A 34 10.06 3.41 -7.76
CA GLU A 34 10.05 4.73 -7.11
C GLU A 34 9.47 5.84 -8.02
N ASP A 35 9.68 5.74 -9.33
CA ASP A 35 9.15 6.69 -10.31
C ASP A 35 7.79 6.27 -10.93
N GLY A 36 7.23 5.17 -10.44
CA GLY A 36 5.97 4.59 -10.92
C GLY A 36 6.10 3.70 -12.16
N GLN A 37 7.31 3.42 -12.63
CA GLN A 37 7.59 2.45 -13.70
C GLN A 37 8.39 1.25 -13.18
N LEU A 38 8.37 0.13 -13.91
CA LEU A 38 9.26 -0.99 -13.62
C LEU A 38 10.28 -1.08 -14.75
N ASP A 39 11.55 -0.84 -14.42
CA ASP A 39 12.65 -0.85 -15.39
C ASP A 39 13.49 -2.13 -15.29
N ASN A 40 13.63 -2.66 -14.07
CA ASN A 40 14.54 -3.77 -13.77
C ASN A 40 13.80 -5.10 -13.55
N PHE A 41 12.54 -5.06 -13.13
CA PHE A 41 11.69 -6.23 -12.98
C PHE A 41 10.54 -6.23 -13.99
N SER A 42 10.25 -7.40 -14.55
CA SER A 42 8.98 -7.60 -15.24
C SER A 42 7.80 -7.55 -14.26
N LEU A 43 6.59 -7.35 -14.77
CA LEU A 43 5.36 -7.38 -13.96
C LEU A 43 5.19 -8.71 -13.20
N ILE A 44 5.55 -9.84 -13.82
CA ILE A 44 5.43 -11.15 -13.17
C ILE A 44 6.46 -11.33 -12.06
N GLU A 45 7.70 -10.86 -12.25
CA GLU A 45 8.72 -10.86 -11.20
C GLU A 45 8.29 -9.98 -10.03
N ALA A 46 7.84 -8.76 -10.30
CA ALA A 46 7.32 -7.85 -9.29
C ALA A 46 6.14 -8.48 -8.52
N ALA A 47 5.19 -9.12 -9.21
CA ALA A 47 4.07 -9.81 -8.59
C ALA A 47 4.54 -10.93 -7.64
N PHE A 48 5.57 -11.71 -8.00
CA PHE A 48 6.12 -12.74 -7.12
C PHE A 48 6.96 -12.20 -5.96
N ILE A 49 7.71 -11.11 -6.17
CA ILE A 49 8.43 -10.42 -5.09
C ILE A 49 7.43 -9.90 -4.04
N ILE A 50 6.36 -9.22 -4.48
CA ILE A 50 5.27 -8.76 -3.61
C ILE A 50 4.60 -9.95 -2.90
N SER A 51 4.41 -11.06 -3.62
CA SER A 51 3.83 -12.29 -3.09
C SER A 51 4.71 -12.97 -2.02
N GLY A 52 5.96 -12.53 -1.83
CA GLY A 52 6.85 -13.02 -0.77
C GLY A 52 8.11 -13.72 -1.27
N ALA A 53 8.52 -13.56 -2.53
CA ALA A 53 9.81 -14.04 -3.01
C ALA A 53 10.97 -13.21 -2.41
N GLY A 54 11.42 -13.61 -1.22
CA GLY A 54 12.49 -12.90 -0.49
C GLY A 54 13.91 -13.15 -1.03
N ASN A 55 14.09 -14.11 -1.94
CA ASN A 55 15.37 -14.45 -2.55
C ASN A 55 15.20 -14.97 -3.99
N THR A 56 16.30 -15.02 -4.74
CA THR A 56 16.31 -15.40 -6.17
C THR A 56 15.78 -16.81 -6.42
N SER A 57 16.07 -17.76 -5.52
CA SER A 57 15.58 -19.14 -5.68
C SER A 57 14.05 -19.20 -5.66
N ARG A 58 13.43 -18.53 -4.68
CA ARG A 58 11.97 -18.46 -4.56
C ARG A 58 11.33 -17.66 -5.70
N LEU A 59 12.00 -16.60 -6.17
CA LEU A 59 11.53 -15.84 -7.34
C LEU A 59 11.53 -16.72 -8.60
N ASN A 60 12.63 -17.41 -8.87
CA ASN A 60 12.77 -18.30 -10.02
C ASN A 60 11.73 -19.42 -9.99
N GLN A 61 11.38 -19.96 -8.81
CA GLN A 61 10.30 -20.94 -8.68
C GLN A 61 8.96 -20.39 -9.18
N GLY A 62 8.59 -19.18 -8.75
CA GLY A 62 7.33 -18.56 -9.16
C GLY A 62 7.31 -18.21 -10.65
N VAL A 63 8.40 -17.62 -11.14
CA VAL A 63 8.53 -17.23 -12.55
C VAL A 63 8.55 -18.44 -13.48
N SER A 64 9.28 -19.50 -13.13
CA SER A 64 9.29 -20.76 -13.90
C SER A 64 7.88 -21.34 -13.99
N TRP A 65 7.15 -21.40 -12.87
CA TRP A 65 5.78 -21.88 -12.88
C TRP A 65 4.87 -21.06 -13.83
N PHE A 66 5.05 -19.74 -13.87
CA PHE A 66 4.27 -18.90 -14.77
C PHE A 66 4.59 -19.22 -16.24
N TYR A 67 5.85 -19.38 -16.61
CA TYR A 67 6.21 -19.74 -17.99
C TYR A 67 5.82 -21.18 -18.36
N ASP A 68 5.90 -22.13 -17.43
CA ASP A 68 5.36 -23.49 -17.63
C ASP A 68 3.84 -23.45 -17.89
N LEU A 69 3.13 -22.55 -17.20
CA LEU A 69 1.70 -22.28 -17.44
C LEU A 69 1.47 -21.71 -18.84
N ILE A 70 2.30 -20.76 -19.30
CA ILE A 70 2.20 -20.19 -20.66
C ILE A 70 2.45 -21.27 -21.72
N GLU A 71 3.45 -22.14 -21.50
CA GLU A 71 3.72 -23.29 -22.37
C GLU A 71 2.51 -24.24 -22.43
N ASP A 72 1.95 -24.62 -21.28
CA ASP A 72 0.76 -25.47 -21.18
C ASP A 72 -0.47 -24.89 -21.92
N ILE A 73 -0.64 -23.57 -21.87
CA ILE A 73 -1.68 -22.84 -22.60
C ILE A 73 -1.45 -22.90 -24.12
N ASN A 74 -0.21 -22.72 -24.56
CA ASN A 74 0.17 -22.77 -25.97
C ASN A 74 0.02 -24.19 -26.54
N GLU A 75 0.45 -25.22 -25.81
CA GLU A 75 0.27 -26.62 -26.19
C GLU A 75 -1.21 -26.99 -26.37
N LYS A 76 -2.09 -26.47 -25.49
CA LYS A 76 -3.54 -26.65 -25.60
C LYS A 76 -4.19 -25.78 -26.66
N THR A 77 -3.42 -24.92 -27.33
CA THR A 77 -3.90 -24.02 -28.39
C THR A 77 -5.10 -23.17 -27.93
N LEU A 78 -5.08 -22.69 -26.67
CA LEU A 78 -6.21 -21.93 -26.12
C LEU A 78 -6.35 -20.55 -26.76
N VAL A 79 -5.23 -19.99 -27.23
CA VAL A 79 -5.20 -18.71 -27.96
C VAL A 79 -5.21 -18.97 -29.46
N GLY A 80 -6.23 -18.44 -30.12
CA GLY A 80 -6.42 -18.54 -31.56
C GLY A 80 -6.49 -17.15 -32.21
N PHE A 81 -6.97 -17.12 -33.46
CA PHE A 81 -7.13 -15.88 -34.23
C PHE A 81 -8.13 -14.92 -33.57
N GLU A 82 -9.28 -15.43 -33.13
CA GLU A 82 -10.30 -14.62 -32.47
C GLU A 82 -9.93 -14.34 -31.01
N LYS A 83 -9.75 -13.06 -30.68
CA LYS A 83 -9.20 -12.62 -29.40
C LYS A 83 -10.18 -12.81 -28.23
N THR A 84 -11.45 -12.48 -28.41
CA THR A 84 -12.46 -12.62 -27.34
C THR A 84 -12.78 -14.08 -26.97
N PRO A 85 -13.01 -14.99 -27.93
CA PRO A 85 -13.12 -16.42 -27.61
C PRO A 85 -11.85 -16.99 -26.97
N SER A 86 -10.67 -16.47 -27.33
CA SER A 86 -9.40 -16.87 -26.67
C SER A 86 -9.38 -16.44 -25.21
N ALA A 87 -9.74 -15.19 -24.92
CA ALA A 87 -9.86 -14.68 -23.56
C ALA A 87 -10.87 -15.51 -22.73
N GLU A 88 -12.02 -15.87 -23.30
CA GLU A 88 -13.02 -16.72 -22.63
C GLU A 88 -12.49 -18.13 -22.34
N ARG A 89 -11.77 -18.75 -23.30
CA ARG A 89 -11.14 -20.06 -23.10
C ARG A 89 -10.09 -20.02 -22.00
N LEU A 90 -9.24 -19.00 -21.96
CA LEU A 90 -8.25 -18.81 -20.89
C LEU A 90 -8.94 -18.66 -19.53
N PHE A 91 -9.97 -17.83 -19.46
CA PHE A 91 -10.76 -17.63 -18.25
C PHE A 91 -11.34 -18.96 -17.72
N MET A 92 -11.95 -19.75 -18.61
CA MET A 92 -12.48 -21.07 -18.26
C MET A 92 -11.38 -22.05 -17.86
N TYR A 93 -10.23 -22.02 -18.54
CA TYR A 93 -9.07 -22.83 -18.18
C TYR A 93 -8.61 -22.52 -16.75
N PHE A 94 -8.47 -21.25 -16.36
CA PHE A 94 -8.06 -20.90 -15.00
C PHE A 94 -9.03 -21.41 -13.94
N HIS A 95 -10.34 -21.21 -14.11
CA HIS A 95 -11.33 -21.70 -13.15
C HIS A 95 -11.42 -23.23 -13.09
N THR A 96 -10.98 -23.93 -14.14
CA THR A 96 -10.95 -25.40 -14.16
C THR A 96 -9.62 -25.99 -13.68
N THR A 97 -8.55 -25.21 -13.52
CA THR A 97 -7.20 -25.75 -13.22
C THR A 97 -6.49 -25.07 -12.05
N TRP A 98 -6.55 -23.74 -11.93
CA TRP A 98 -5.76 -22.95 -11.00
C TRP A 98 -6.60 -22.22 -9.94
N LEU A 99 -7.73 -21.64 -10.33
CA LEU A 99 -8.61 -20.87 -9.44
C LEU A 99 -9.69 -21.78 -8.84
N LYS A 100 -9.28 -22.65 -7.90
CA LYS A 100 -10.14 -23.71 -7.35
C LYS A 100 -10.97 -23.28 -6.15
N GLU A 101 -10.36 -22.58 -5.19
CA GLU A 101 -11.05 -22.18 -3.97
C GLU A 101 -10.92 -20.69 -3.69
N TYR A 102 -12.06 -20.01 -3.56
CA TYR A 102 -12.07 -18.61 -3.16
C TYR A 102 -11.80 -18.48 -1.65
N LYS A 103 -10.73 -17.79 -1.28
CA LYS A 103 -10.40 -17.42 0.10
C LYS A 103 -10.10 -15.93 0.16
N LYS A 104 -10.80 -15.18 1.02
CA LYS A 104 -10.59 -13.72 1.17
C LYS A 104 -9.11 -13.34 1.39
N LYS A 105 -8.36 -14.17 2.12
CA LYS A 105 -6.94 -13.96 2.45
C LYS A 105 -5.93 -14.47 1.42
N ALA A 106 -6.37 -15.16 0.36
CA ALA A 106 -5.49 -15.66 -0.70
C ALA A 106 -5.29 -14.59 -1.79
N THR A 107 -4.44 -13.61 -1.54
CA THR A 107 -4.27 -12.43 -2.40
C THR A 107 -3.02 -12.45 -3.28
N THR A 108 -2.16 -13.44 -3.10
CA THR A 108 -0.84 -13.52 -3.75
C THR A 108 -0.82 -14.58 -4.84
N LEU A 109 0.15 -14.49 -5.77
CA LEU A 109 0.32 -15.54 -6.78
C LEU A 109 0.83 -16.85 -6.17
N PHE A 110 1.56 -16.80 -5.03
CA PHE A 110 1.93 -18.03 -4.32
C PHE A 110 0.72 -18.76 -3.73
N ASP A 111 -0.34 -18.05 -3.33
CA ASP A 111 -1.57 -18.71 -2.87
C ASP A 111 -2.21 -19.55 -3.99
N ILE A 112 -2.16 -19.06 -5.24
CA ILE A 112 -2.66 -19.78 -6.41
C ILE A 112 -1.73 -20.95 -6.76
N LEU A 113 -0.42 -20.68 -6.88
CA LEU A 113 0.58 -21.67 -7.24
C LEU A 113 0.56 -22.87 -6.28
N GLU A 114 0.62 -22.61 -4.98
CA GLU A 114 0.84 -23.67 -3.98
C GLU A 114 -0.45 -24.32 -3.50
N ARG A 115 -1.54 -23.55 -3.42
CA ARG A 115 -2.78 -24.00 -2.76
C ARG A 115 -4.00 -23.93 -3.66
N LYS A 116 -3.90 -23.35 -4.87
CA LYS A 116 -5.02 -23.12 -5.78
C LYS A 116 -6.12 -22.26 -5.15
N GLU A 117 -5.73 -21.48 -4.14
CA GLU A 117 -6.59 -20.55 -3.42
C GLU A 117 -6.44 -19.16 -4.03
N TYR A 118 -7.53 -18.40 -4.11
CA TYR A 118 -7.50 -17.07 -4.71
C TYR A 118 -8.53 -16.12 -4.11
N ASN A 119 -8.35 -14.83 -4.36
CA ASN A 119 -9.35 -13.79 -4.19
C ASN A 119 -9.47 -12.95 -5.47
N CYS A 120 -10.24 -11.87 -5.43
CA CYS A 120 -10.44 -10.99 -6.58
C CYS A 120 -9.15 -10.41 -7.15
N VAL A 121 -8.21 -9.98 -6.29
CA VAL A 121 -6.95 -9.38 -6.74
C VAL A 121 -6.05 -10.43 -7.35
N ALA A 122 -5.78 -11.55 -6.65
CA ALA A 122 -4.88 -12.58 -7.14
C ALA A 122 -5.33 -13.17 -8.49
N ALA A 123 -6.63 -13.43 -8.63
CA ALA A 123 -7.19 -13.95 -9.87
C ALA A 123 -7.12 -12.94 -11.02
N THR A 124 -7.37 -11.65 -10.75
CA THR A 124 -7.26 -10.59 -11.75
C THR A 124 -5.82 -10.37 -12.19
N VAL A 125 -4.86 -10.42 -11.26
CA VAL A 125 -3.43 -10.33 -11.58
C VAL A 125 -3.02 -11.50 -12.48
N LEU A 126 -3.32 -12.74 -12.08
CA LEU A 126 -2.95 -13.91 -12.89
C LEU A 126 -3.56 -13.85 -14.29
N TYR A 127 -4.86 -13.52 -14.38
CA TYR A 127 -5.55 -13.43 -15.66
C TYR A 127 -4.95 -12.34 -16.55
N ASN A 128 -4.80 -11.12 -16.03
CA ASN A 128 -4.28 -9.98 -16.81
C ASN A 128 -2.85 -10.23 -17.29
N LEU A 129 -1.95 -10.68 -16.41
CA LEU A 129 -0.55 -10.90 -16.78
C LEU A 129 -0.41 -12.05 -17.80
N THR A 130 -1.22 -13.10 -17.68
CA THR A 130 -1.24 -14.17 -18.68
C THR A 130 -1.78 -13.67 -20.03
N CYS A 131 -2.84 -12.88 -20.01
CA CYS A 131 -3.36 -12.27 -21.23
C CYS A 131 -2.32 -11.37 -21.90
N ASP A 132 -1.64 -10.52 -21.14
CA ASP A 132 -0.62 -9.61 -21.64
C ASP A 132 0.53 -10.37 -22.32
N GLU A 133 1.04 -11.42 -21.67
CA GLU A 133 2.09 -12.30 -22.21
C GLU A 133 1.66 -12.98 -23.53
N LEU A 134 0.37 -13.26 -23.69
CA LEU A 134 -0.21 -13.90 -24.88
C LEU A 134 -0.69 -12.88 -25.94
N GLY A 135 -0.39 -11.59 -25.78
CA GLY A 135 -0.81 -10.54 -26.70
C GLY A 135 -2.32 -10.32 -26.73
N LEU A 136 -2.95 -10.44 -25.56
CA LEU A 136 -4.35 -10.16 -25.27
C LEU A 136 -4.43 -8.94 -24.34
N THR A 137 -4.74 -7.77 -24.89
CA THR A 137 -4.72 -6.52 -24.13
C THR A 137 -5.78 -6.51 -23.02
N THR A 138 -5.31 -6.30 -21.80
CA THR A 138 -6.16 -6.19 -20.61
C THR A 138 -5.74 -5.02 -19.73
N HIS A 139 -6.73 -4.44 -19.06
CA HIS A 139 -6.54 -3.50 -17.96
C HIS A 139 -7.38 -3.98 -16.77
N ALA A 140 -7.18 -3.39 -15.59
CA ALA A 140 -8.07 -3.62 -14.47
C ALA A 140 -8.98 -2.40 -14.24
N PHE A 141 -10.15 -2.64 -13.66
CA PHE A 141 -11.03 -1.59 -13.18
C PHE A 141 -11.13 -1.72 -11.67
N GLU A 142 -10.55 -0.75 -10.96
CA GLU A 142 -10.59 -0.67 -9.51
C GLU A 142 -11.86 0.04 -9.09
N THR A 143 -12.57 -0.52 -8.12
CA THR A 143 -13.67 0.13 -7.42
C THR A 143 -13.39 0.17 -5.92
N PRO A 144 -14.10 0.96 -5.11
CA PRO A 144 -13.81 1.04 -3.67
C PRO A 144 -13.91 -0.30 -2.93
N THR A 145 -14.65 -1.28 -3.45
CA THR A 145 -14.83 -2.58 -2.81
C THR A 145 -14.31 -3.77 -3.61
N HIS A 146 -13.92 -3.58 -4.87
CA HIS A 146 -13.71 -4.70 -5.79
C HIS A 146 -12.75 -4.35 -6.94
N VAL A 147 -12.32 -5.38 -7.68
CA VAL A 147 -11.54 -5.24 -8.91
C VAL A 147 -11.97 -6.30 -9.91
N TYR A 148 -12.00 -5.93 -11.19
CA TYR A 148 -12.25 -6.85 -12.30
C TYR A 148 -11.41 -6.46 -13.52
N THR A 149 -11.33 -7.35 -14.50
CA THR A 149 -10.58 -7.10 -15.74
C THR A 149 -11.47 -6.41 -16.77
N ILE A 150 -10.90 -5.46 -17.51
CA ILE A 150 -11.42 -5.01 -18.79
C ILE A 150 -10.54 -5.62 -19.86
N PHE A 151 -11.12 -6.50 -20.66
CA PHE A 151 -10.50 -7.03 -21.86
C PHE A 151 -10.94 -6.20 -23.06
N SER A 152 -9.97 -5.66 -23.79
CA SER A 152 -10.22 -4.76 -24.92
C SER A 152 -9.81 -5.45 -26.21
N ASN A 153 -10.74 -5.58 -27.14
CA ASN A 153 -10.51 -5.97 -28.52
C ASN A 153 -11.09 -4.86 -29.41
N PHE A 154 -10.50 -4.56 -30.58
CA PHE A 154 -10.82 -3.36 -31.39
C PHE A 154 -12.32 -3.03 -31.53
N SER A 155 -13.18 -4.06 -31.59
CA SER A 155 -14.63 -3.94 -31.74
C SER A 155 -15.45 -4.04 -30.45
N GLU A 156 -14.86 -4.46 -29.32
CA GLU A 156 -15.60 -4.76 -28.09
C GLU A 156 -14.77 -4.60 -26.81
N MET A 157 -15.44 -4.16 -25.75
CA MET A 157 -14.91 -4.21 -24.38
C MET A 157 -15.68 -5.26 -23.60
N VAL A 158 -14.95 -6.18 -22.98
CA VAL A 158 -15.51 -7.27 -22.19
C VAL A 158 -15.06 -7.11 -20.75
N MET A 159 -16.02 -6.95 -19.84
CA MET A 159 -15.76 -6.95 -18.41
C MET A 159 -15.74 -8.38 -17.88
N VAL A 160 -14.65 -8.76 -17.22
CA VAL A 160 -14.40 -10.12 -16.74
C VAL A 160 -14.22 -10.11 -15.22
N GLU A 161 -15.16 -10.76 -14.52
CA GLU A 161 -15.12 -10.98 -13.08
C GLU A 161 -14.38 -12.28 -12.76
N ASN A 162 -13.12 -12.18 -12.33
CA ASN A 162 -12.23 -13.34 -12.14
C ASN A 162 -12.52 -14.17 -10.88
N THR A 163 -13.53 -13.81 -10.07
CA THR A 163 -13.85 -14.53 -8.83
C THR A 163 -14.84 -15.68 -8.99
N THR A 164 -15.44 -15.83 -10.17
CA THR A 164 -16.47 -16.84 -10.42
C THR A 164 -16.41 -17.34 -11.85
N SER A 165 -16.56 -18.65 -12.07
CA SER A 165 -16.54 -19.26 -13.41
C SER A 165 -17.64 -18.78 -14.37
N ARG A 166 -18.57 -17.94 -13.91
CA ARG A 166 -19.62 -17.29 -14.73
C ARG A 166 -19.34 -15.80 -14.97
N GLY A 167 -18.15 -15.34 -14.65
CA GLY A 167 -17.78 -13.93 -14.63
C GLY A 167 -17.30 -13.37 -15.96
N PHE A 168 -17.14 -14.19 -16.99
CA PHE A 168 -16.78 -13.70 -18.32
C PHE A 168 -17.95 -12.92 -18.94
N ASN A 169 -17.68 -11.69 -19.38
CA ASN A 169 -18.68 -10.76 -19.92
C ASN A 169 -19.86 -10.53 -18.96
N ILE A 170 -19.57 -9.95 -17.78
CA ILE A 170 -20.59 -9.66 -16.75
C ILE A 170 -21.75 -8.80 -17.27
N MET A 171 -21.55 -8.02 -18.34
CA MET A 171 -22.60 -7.20 -18.94
C MET A 171 -23.75 -8.04 -19.53
N LYS A 172 -23.45 -9.23 -20.04
CA LYS A 172 -24.48 -10.20 -20.47
C LYS A 172 -25.29 -10.77 -19.31
N ASN A 173 -24.80 -10.64 -18.07
CA ASN A 173 -25.43 -11.20 -16.87
C ASN A 173 -25.50 -10.19 -15.70
N LEU A 174 -25.70 -8.90 -16.04
CA LEU A 174 -25.54 -7.77 -15.12
C LEU A 174 -26.39 -7.90 -13.85
N LYS A 175 -27.59 -8.48 -13.95
CA LYS A 175 -28.49 -8.69 -12.81
C LYS A 175 -27.89 -9.63 -11.76
N ASN A 176 -27.26 -10.72 -12.18
CA ASN A 176 -26.62 -11.65 -11.25
C ASN A 176 -25.34 -11.07 -10.68
N TYR A 177 -24.58 -10.33 -11.50
CA TYR A 177 -23.42 -9.60 -11.02
C TYR A 177 -23.79 -8.54 -9.98
N SER A 178 -24.87 -7.80 -10.20
CA SER A 178 -25.37 -6.80 -9.24
C SER A 178 -25.74 -7.43 -7.90
N LYS A 179 -26.33 -8.65 -7.90
CA LYS A 179 -26.58 -9.40 -6.65
C LYS A 179 -25.29 -9.81 -5.94
N TYR A 180 -24.26 -10.13 -6.70
CA TYR A 180 -22.93 -10.43 -6.16
C TYR A 180 -22.31 -9.19 -5.50
N LEU A 181 -22.33 -8.03 -6.18
CA LEU A 181 -21.81 -6.76 -5.65
C LEU A 181 -22.47 -6.34 -4.33
N LEU A 182 -23.77 -6.57 -4.14
CA LEU A 182 -24.47 -6.24 -2.89
C LEU A 182 -23.86 -6.90 -1.64
N ARG A 183 -23.13 -8.00 -1.79
CA ARG A 183 -22.47 -8.70 -0.67
C ARG A 183 -21.32 -7.89 -0.05
N TYR A 184 -20.77 -6.93 -0.79
CA TYR A 184 -19.69 -6.05 -0.33
C TYR A 184 -20.20 -4.81 0.41
N TYR A 185 -21.52 -4.60 0.43
CA TYR A 185 -22.16 -3.43 1.00
C TYR A 185 -22.89 -3.77 2.29
N PRO A 186 -22.82 -2.92 3.33
CA PRO A 186 -23.71 -3.02 4.48
C PRO A 186 -25.18 -3.03 4.03
N GLN A 187 -26.01 -3.87 4.67
CA GLN A 187 -27.39 -4.11 4.23
C GLN A 187 -28.22 -2.82 4.08
N ASN A 188 -28.08 -1.87 5.02
CA ASN A 188 -28.76 -0.58 4.98
C ASN A 188 -28.33 0.29 3.78
N GLN A 189 -27.07 0.22 3.37
CA GLN A 189 -26.55 0.95 2.21
C GLN A 189 -26.95 0.25 0.90
N ALA A 190 -26.86 -1.08 0.87
CA ALA A 190 -27.31 -1.92 -0.24
C ALA A 190 -28.79 -1.67 -0.59
N LEU A 191 -29.67 -1.60 0.43
CA LEU A 191 -31.09 -1.29 0.25
C LEU A 191 -31.34 0.13 -0.28
N LYS A 192 -30.54 1.12 0.16
CA LYS A 192 -30.66 2.51 -0.31
C LYS A 192 -30.25 2.68 -1.77
N ILE A 193 -29.20 1.98 -2.20
CA ILE A 193 -28.71 2.04 -3.58
C ILE A 193 -29.66 1.25 -4.49
N GLY A 194 -30.06 0.05 -4.06
CA GLY A 194 -30.91 -0.85 -4.81
C GLY A 194 -30.16 -1.71 -5.82
N LEU A 195 -30.74 -2.87 -6.15
CA LEU A 195 -30.11 -3.87 -7.03
C LEU A 195 -29.81 -3.32 -8.43
N ASP A 196 -30.72 -2.53 -9.00
CA ASP A 196 -30.60 -2.07 -10.40
C ASP A 196 -29.55 -0.95 -10.56
N ARG A 197 -29.13 -0.32 -9.46
CA ARG A 197 -28.20 0.82 -9.48
C ARG A 197 -26.83 0.49 -8.90
N ILE A 198 -26.67 -0.62 -8.17
CA ILE A 198 -25.44 -0.91 -7.43
C ILE A 198 -24.21 -0.99 -8.33
N TYR A 199 -24.35 -1.58 -9.52
CA TYR A 199 -23.26 -1.63 -10.50
C TYR A 199 -22.83 -0.23 -10.94
N TYR A 200 -23.77 0.61 -11.37
CA TYR A 200 -23.47 1.98 -11.81
C TYR A 200 -22.94 2.83 -10.66
N TYR A 201 -23.45 2.64 -9.44
CA TYR A 201 -22.98 3.32 -8.25
C TYR A 201 -21.53 2.94 -7.92
N GLU A 202 -21.21 1.64 -7.92
CA GLU A 202 -19.85 1.15 -7.69
C GLU A 202 -18.90 1.69 -8.75
N ASN A 203 -19.27 1.56 -10.03
CA ASN A 203 -18.47 1.98 -11.16
C ASN A 203 -18.27 3.50 -11.25
N SER A 204 -19.25 4.30 -10.82
CA SER A 204 -19.13 5.77 -10.79
C SER A 204 -18.03 6.27 -9.85
N LYS A 205 -17.51 5.39 -8.98
CA LYS A 205 -16.42 5.67 -8.04
C LYS A 205 -15.15 4.89 -8.38
N GLY A 206 -15.21 4.06 -9.41
CA GLY A 206 -14.08 3.30 -9.87
C GLY A 206 -13.26 4.05 -10.90
N ARG A 207 -12.15 3.44 -11.30
CA ARG A 207 -11.29 3.91 -12.37
C ARG A 207 -10.61 2.74 -13.06
N GLU A 208 -10.26 2.95 -14.31
CA GLU A 208 -9.32 2.06 -14.99
C GLU A 208 -7.93 2.23 -14.36
N ILE A 209 -7.23 1.11 -14.21
CA ILE A 209 -5.88 1.01 -13.70
C ILE A 209 -5.05 0.11 -14.61
N THR A 210 -3.77 0.43 -14.74
CA THR A 210 -2.79 -0.39 -15.46
C THR A 210 -2.48 -1.70 -14.73
N ASN A 211 -1.83 -2.66 -15.41
CA ASN A 211 -1.37 -3.88 -14.77
C ASN A 211 -0.27 -3.61 -13.71
N THR A 212 0.51 -2.52 -13.86
CA THR A 212 1.43 -2.04 -12.83
C THR A 212 0.67 -1.59 -11.58
N GLU A 213 -0.32 -0.72 -11.74
CA GLU A 213 -1.17 -0.25 -10.62
C GLU A 213 -1.95 -1.38 -9.95
N LEU A 214 -2.33 -2.41 -10.72
CA LEU A 214 -3.00 -3.60 -10.20
C LEU A 214 -2.14 -4.35 -9.17
N LEU A 215 -0.81 -4.38 -9.33
CA LEU A 215 0.08 -4.99 -8.34
C LEU A 215 0.02 -4.28 -6.98
N GLY A 216 -0.24 -2.97 -6.97
CA GLY A 216 -0.48 -2.21 -5.75
C GLY A 216 -1.66 -2.75 -4.93
N LEU A 217 -2.67 -3.33 -5.59
CA LEU A 217 -3.81 -3.94 -4.89
C LEU A 217 -3.43 -5.21 -4.10
N ILE A 218 -2.38 -5.94 -4.52
CA ILE A 218 -1.84 -7.05 -3.72
C ILE A 218 -1.26 -6.49 -2.42
N CYS A 219 -0.43 -5.45 -2.52
CA CYS A 219 0.17 -4.77 -1.37
C CYS A 219 -0.90 -4.25 -0.40
N TYR A 220 -1.97 -3.64 -0.92
CA TYR A 220 -3.07 -3.17 -0.08
C TYR A 220 -3.79 -4.29 0.68
N ASN A 221 -4.08 -5.42 0.03
CA ASN A 221 -4.65 -6.57 0.72
C ASN A 221 -3.70 -7.12 1.79
N LEU A 222 -2.39 -7.19 1.50
CA LEU A 222 -1.38 -7.58 2.48
C LEU A 222 -1.33 -6.61 3.67
N SER A 223 -1.49 -5.31 3.42
CA SER A 223 -1.60 -4.30 4.48
C SER A 223 -2.83 -4.53 5.37
N LEU A 224 -3.99 -4.80 4.77
CA LEU A 224 -5.21 -5.11 5.50
C LEU A 224 -5.03 -6.33 6.40
N PHE A 225 -4.44 -7.41 5.89
CA PHE A 225 -4.23 -8.64 6.68
C PHE A 225 -3.24 -8.43 7.83
N ASN A 226 -2.19 -7.64 7.63
CA ASN A 226 -1.26 -7.29 8.71
C ASN A 226 -1.93 -6.38 9.76
N THR A 227 -2.84 -5.50 9.33
CA THR A 227 -3.66 -4.68 10.24
C THR A 227 -4.60 -5.53 11.08
N GLU A 228 -5.27 -6.52 10.48
CA GLU A 228 -6.09 -7.50 11.21
C GLU A 228 -5.28 -8.26 12.28
N ASN A 229 -4.02 -8.54 11.99
CA ASN A 229 -3.07 -9.19 12.91
C ASN A 229 -2.35 -8.23 13.86
N LYS A 230 -2.71 -6.93 13.88
CA LYS A 230 -2.05 -5.86 14.66
C LYS A 230 -0.56 -5.65 14.36
N ASN A 231 -0.08 -6.15 13.24
CA ASN A 231 1.27 -5.91 12.71
C ASN A 231 1.29 -4.59 11.95
N TYR A 232 1.01 -3.48 12.65
CA TYR A 232 0.74 -2.19 12.00
C TYR A 232 1.95 -1.61 11.26
N GLU A 233 3.17 -1.84 11.75
CA GLU A 233 4.39 -1.39 11.08
C GLU A 233 4.54 -2.07 9.70
N LYS A 234 4.41 -3.40 9.66
CA LYS A 234 4.43 -4.15 8.40
C LYS A 234 3.25 -3.79 7.50
N ALA A 235 2.07 -3.53 8.09
CA ALA A 235 0.93 -3.04 7.33
C ALA A 235 1.22 -1.70 6.66
N TYR A 236 1.85 -0.77 7.37
CA TYR A 236 2.23 0.53 6.85
C TYR A 236 3.28 0.43 5.74
N GLN A 237 4.30 -0.40 5.89
CA GLN A 237 5.27 -0.69 4.81
C GLN A 237 4.58 -1.17 3.52
N TYR A 238 3.54 -2.00 3.64
CA TYR A 238 2.75 -2.40 2.48
C TYR A 238 1.86 -1.27 1.92
N VAL A 239 1.39 -0.32 2.74
CA VAL A 239 0.70 0.88 2.24
C VAL A 239 1.65 1.72 1.40
N GLU A 240 2.86 1.97 1.89
CA GLU A 240 3.87 2.74 1.17
C GLU A 240 4.20 2.08 -0.17
N LEU A 241 4.48 0.77 -0.15
CA LEU A 241 4.75 0.03 -1.39
C LEU A 241 3.55 0.07 -2.34
N ALA A 242 2.34 -0.10 -1.83
CA ALA A 242 1.13 -0.06 -2.65
C ALA A 242 0.97 1.29 -3.37
N GLN A 243 1.34 2.39 -2.72
CA GLN A 243 1.27 3.74 -3.27
C GLN A 243 2.32 4.02 -4.33
N LEU A 244 3.49 3.37 -4.26
CA LEU A 244 4.46 3.46 -5.35
C LEU A 244 3.89 2.86 -6.64
N PHE A 245 3.15 1.75 -6.54
CA PHE A 245 2.43 1.16 -7.68
C PHE A 245 1.17 1.92 -8.07
N ASN A 246 0.38 2.40 -7.11
CA ASN A 246 -0.95 2.96 -7.32
C ASN A 246 -1.22 4.15 -6.38
N GLN A 247 -0.80 5.35 -6.80
CA GLN A 247 -0.89 6.58 -6.00
C GLN A 247 -2.34 7.08 -5.77
N ASP A 248 -3.25 6.86 -6.73
CA ASP A 248 -4.65 7.30 -6.68
C ASP A 248 -5.61 6.14 -6.39
N SER A 249 -5.22 5.24 -5.50
CA SER A 249 -6.04 4.06 -5.19
C SER A 249 -7.31 4.45 -4.44
N ARG A 250 -8.46 4.10 -5.03
CA ARG A 250 -9.79 4.41 -4.48
C ARG A 250 -10.17 3.51 -3.32
N SER A 251 -9.57 2.33 -3.24
CA SER A 251 -9.87 1.33 -2.21
C SER A 251 -9.39 1.73 -0.80
N ASN A 252 -8.50 2.72 -0.66
CA ASN A 252 -7.61 2.76 0.50
C ASN A 252 -7.73 3.93 1.46
N ILE A 253 -8.27 5.08 1.05
CA ILE A 253 -8.28 6.30 1.90
C ILE A 253 -8.89 6.03 3.29
N LYS A 254 -10.04 5.34 3.35
CA LYS A 254 -10.71 5.04 4.62
C LYS A 254 -9.91 4.05 5.47
N PHE A 255 -9.34 3.03 4.84
CA PHE A 255 -8.53 2.01 5.50
C PHE A 255 -7.24 2.62 6.08
N GLU A 256 -6.49 3.37 5.27
CA GLU A 256 -5.25 4.03 5.67
C GLU A 256 -5.48 4.95 6.88
N LYS A 257 -6.53 5.78 6.83
CA LYS A 257 -6.88 6.63 7.98
C LYS A 257 -7.08 5.82 9.26
N GLN A 258 -7.78 4.69 9.18
CA GLN A 258 -7.99 3.79 10.31
C GLN A 258 -6.71 3.10 10.77
N LEU A 259 -5.81 2.75 9.86
CA LEU A 259 -4.48 2.23 10.19
C LEU A 259 -3.69 3.25 11.02
N TYR A 260 -3.61 4.52 10.59
CA TYR A 260 -2.92 5.56 11.36
C TYR A 260 -3.48 5.71 12.78
N TYR A 261 -4.80 5.78 12.94
CA TYR A 261 -5.41 5.90 14.27
C TYR A 261 -5.04 4.71 15.16
N ARG A 262 -5.22 3.48 14.68
CA ARG A 262 -4.97 2.27 15.47
C ARG A 262 -3.50 2.08 15.79
N TRP A 263 -2.62 2.36 14.84
CA TRP A 263 -1.18 2.23 15.04
C TRP A 263 -0.67 3.28 16.01
N ALA A 264 -1.03 4.54 15.82
CA ALA A 264 -0.69 5.62 16.75
C ALA A 264 -1.18 5.29 18.15
N GLN A 265 -2.44 4.87 18.32
CA GLN A 265 -2.99 4.46 19.61
C GLN A 265 -2.16 3.36 20.27
N GLN A 266 -1.82 2.29 19.53
CA GLN A 266 -0.98 1.21 20.06
C GLN A 266 0.39 1.72 20.52
N LEU A 267 1.03 2.60 19.74
CA LEU A 267 2.32 3.19 20.09
C LEU A 267 2.21 4.07 21.35
N PHE A 268 1.13 4.84 21.48
CA PHE A 268 0.83 5.63 22.67
C PHE A 268 0.66 4.75 23.92
N GLU A 269 -0.13 3.67 23.83
CA GLU A 269 -0.31 2.72 24.93
C GLU A 269 1.01 2.07 25.36
N GLN A 270 1.90 1.81 24.38
CA GLN A 270 3.26 1.31 24.61
C GLN A 270 4.26 2.39 25.07
N LYS A 271 3.84 3.65 25.25
CA LYS A 271 4.68 4.81 25.57
C LYS A 271 5.79 5.09 24.54
N LYS A 272 5.63 4.60 23.32
CA LYS A 272 6.52 4.84 22.17
C LYS A 272 6.16 6.16 21.49
N PHE A 273 6.24 7.26 22.25
CA PHE A 273 5.70 8.56 21.84
C PHE A 273 6.40 9.15 20.62
N TYR A 274 7.71 8.93 20.47
CA TYR A 274 8.46 9.38 19.30
C TYR A 274 7.92 8.72 18.02
N GLN A 275 7.77 7.39 18.01
CA GLN A 275 7.19 6.67 16.88
C GLN A 275 5.72 7.05 16.65
N ALA A 276 4.96 7.29 17.73
CA ALA A 276 3.59 7.78 17.60
C ALA A 276 3.53 9.16 16.92
N PHE A 277 4.52 10.02 17.17
CA PHE A 277 4.66 11.31 16.49
C PHE A 277 4.94 11.11 15.00
N GLU A 278 5.93 10.28 14.64
CA GLU A 278 6.24 9.98 13.22
C GLU A 278 4.99 9.51 12.45
N VAL A 279 4.24 8.56 13.02
CA VAL A 279 3.02 8.02 12.40
C VAL A 279 1.92 9.07 12.27
N THR A 280 1.76 9.95 13.25
CA THR A 280 0.70 10.98 13.22
C THR A 280 1.09 12.21 12.41
N ALA A 281 2.38 12.50 12.29
CA ALA A 281 2.93 13.50 11.38
C ALA A 281 2.69 13.10 9.93
N ASP A 282 3.07 11.87 9.55
CA ASP A 282 2.80 11.33 8.21
C ASP A 282 1.29 11.30 7.89
N ALA A 283 0.46 10.88 8.84
CA ALA A 283 -0.99 10.93 8.69
C ALA A 283 -1.52 12.35 8.40
N TYR A 284 -0.96 13.38 9.05
CA TYR A 284 -1.34 14.77 8.81
C TYR A 284 -0.82 15.28 7.46
N TYR A 285 0.43 14.97 7.08
CA TYR A 285 0.97 15.33 5.78
C TYR A 285 0.08 14.83 4.64
N ARG A 286 -0.41 13.59 4.75
CA ARG A 286 -1.27 12.96 3.73
C ARG A 286 -2.71 13.45 3.77
N TYR A 287 -3.22 13.77 4.95
CA TYR A 287 -4.62 14.15 5.15
C TYR A 287 -4.73 15.44 5.96
N PRO A 288 -4.25 16.59 5.43
CA PRO A 288 -4.14 17.84 6.19
C PRO A 288 -5.48 18.43 6.61
N ASP A 289 -6.56 18.10 5.89
CA ASP A 289 -7.93 18.51 6.21
C ASP A 289 -8.53 17.72 7.39
N ASN A 290 -7.88 16.64 7.83
CA ASN A 290 -8.33 15.87 8.98
C ASN A 290 -7.84 16.50 10.29
N SER A 291 -8.75 17.22 10.97
CA SER A 291 -8.45 17.88 12.25
C SER A 291 -7.99 16.92 13.35
N ASP A 292 -8.43 15.67 13.34
CA ASP A 292 -8.05 14.71 14.36
C ASP A 292 -6.57 14.30 14.22
N PHE A 293 -6.05 14.15 13.00
CA PHE A 293 -4.62 13.89 12.81
C PHE A 293 -3.77 15.07 13.26
N LYS A 294 -4.21 16.30 12.97
CA LYS A 294 -3.56 17.50 13.49
C LYS A 294 -3.47 17.49 15.02
N ASN A 295 -4.58 17.17 15.69
CA ASN A 295 -4.65 17.15 17.15
C ASN A 295 -3.83 16.00 17.75
N ASN A 296 -3.91 14.80 17.16
CA ASN A 296 -3.15 13.63 17.58
C ASN A 296 -1.64 13.86 17.41
N CYS A 297 -1.21 14.49 16.32
CA CYS A 297 0.19 14.84 16.07
C CYS A 297 0.72 15.82 17.13
N LYS A 298 0.00 16.89 17.45
CA LYS A 298 0.35 17.82 18.56
C LYS A 298 0.49 17.12 19.90
N PHE A 299 -0.45 16.21 20.18
CA PHE A 299 -0.44 15.45 21.43
C PHE A 299 0.75 14.49 21.49
N ALA A 300 1.06 13.81 20.38
CA ALA A 300 2.22 12.92 20.26
C ALA A 300 3.52 13.69 20.43
N PHE A 301 3.66 14.82 19.73
CA PHE A 301 4.79 15.73 19.82
C PHE A 301 5.11 16.13 21.26
N THR A 302 4.10 16.59 22.01
CA THR A 302 4.27 17.05 23.40
C THR A 302 4.76 15.91 24.31
N ASN A 303 4.19 14.72 24.16
CA ASN A 303 4.60 13.55 24.96
C ASN A 303 5.98 13.04 24.54
N ALA A 304 6.30 13.05 23.24
CA ALA A 304 7.60 12.67 22.69
C ALA A 304 8.69 13.59 23.23
N LEU A 305 8.51 14.92 23.15
CA LEU A 305 9.46 15.89 23.69
C LEU A 305 9.75 15.65 25.17
N LEU A 306 8.72 15.44 25.98
CA LEU A 306 8.89 15.17 27.40
C LEU A 306 9.68 13.88 27.64
N HIS A 307 9.38 12.84 26.87
CA HIS A 307 10.04 11.54 26.99
C HIS A 307 11.52 11.63 26.57
N LEU A 308 11.82 12.26 25.43
CA LEU A 308 13.17 12.44 24.91
C LEU A 308 14.03 13.31 25.84
N TRP A 309 13.44 14.34 26.45
CA TRP A 309 14.10 15.12 27.50
C TRP A 309 14.46 14.25 28.73
N LYS A 310 13.57 13.33 29.13
CA LYS A 310 13.85 12.42 30.26
C LYS A 310 14.93 11.40 29.92
N SER A 311 14.94 10.86 28.70
CA SER A 311 15.95 9.91 28.23
C SER A 311 17.27 10.58 27.79
N LYS A 312 17.33 11.92 27.76
CA LYS A 312 18.48 12.69 27.30
C LYS A 312 18.89 12.38 25.85
N ASP A 313 17.92 12.16 24.98
CA ASP A 313 18.12 11.99 23.54
C ASP A 313 17.94 13.35 22.82
N TRP A 314 19.05 14.08 22.66
CA TRP A 314 19.06 15.39 22.00
C TRP A 314 18.77 15.27 20.51
N ASN A 315 19.39 14.32 19.81
CA ASN A 315 19.27 14.18 18.36
C ASN A 315 17.81 14.00 17.93
N LYS A 316 17.08 13.11 18.59
CA LYS A 316 15.65 12.93 18.32
C LYS A 316 14.82 14.13 18.76
N THR A 317 15.22 14.83 19.81
CA THR A 317 14.53 16.07 20.24
C THR A 317 14.60 17.13 19.15
N GLU A 318 15.80 17.38 18.63
CA GLU A 318 16.04 18.31 17.54
C GLU A 318 15.23 17.92 16.30
N GLN A 319 15.27 16.64 15.92
CA GLN A 319 14.52 16.12 14.77
C GLN A 319 13.01 16.41 14.87
N ILE A 320 12.34 16.03 15.96
CA ILE A 320 10.89 16.24 16.06
C ILE A 320 10.51 17.72 16.15
N ILE A 321 11.39 18.59 16.66
CA ILE A 321 11.15 20.04 16.70
C ILE A 321 11.16 20.62 15.29
N LEU A 322 12.12 20.21 14.47
CA LEU A 322 12.22 20.63 13.07
C LEU A 322 11.03 20.11 12.25
N GLU A 323 10.66 18.84 12.44
CA GLU A 323 9.52 18.25 11.73
C GLU A 323 8.19 18.91 12.14
N MET A 324 8.01 19.21 13.43
CA MET A 324 6.84 19.93 13.92
C MET A 324 6.74 21.37 13.38
N ASP A 325 7.87 21.98 13.05
CA ASP A 325 7.91 23.28 12.40
C ASP A 325 7.50 23.19 10.93
N ASP A 326 8.02 22.20 10.19
CA ASP A 326 7.69 21.97 8.78
C ASP A 326 6.21 21.65 8.59
N LEU A 327 5.61 20.90 9.52
CA LEU A 327 4.17 20.64 9.57
C LEU A 327 3.34 21.93 9.73
N ALA A 328 3.91 23.01 10.27
CA ALA A 328 3.25 24.29 10.51
C ALA A 328 1.93 24.20 11.31
N ILE A 329 1.80 23.19 12.19
CA ILE A 329 0.55 22.95 12.93
C ILE A 329 0.53 23.46 14.37
N ARG A 330 1.68 23.81 14.98
CA ARG A 330 1.78 24.19 16.40
C ARG A 330 0.78 25.29 16.77
N SER A 331 0.19 25.18 17.96
CA SER A 331 -0.50 26.29 18.61
C SER A 331 0.41 26.99 19.63
N ASN A 332 -0.10 28.03 20.28
CA ASN A 332 0.59 28.68 21.40
C ASN A 332 0.95 27.68 22.51
N ARG A 333 0.08 26.69 22.76
CA ARG A 333 0.32 25.66 23.79
C ARG A 333 1.59 24.85 23.50
N GLU A 334 1.70 24.29 22.30
CA GLU A 334 2.86 23.49 21.91
C GLU A 334 4.13 24.34 21.87
N SER A 335 4.02 25.59 21.40
CA SER A 335 5.16 26.52 21.32
C SER A 335 5.73 26.88 22.69
N VAL A 336 4.88 27.19 23.67
CA VAL A 336 5.30 27.45 25.06
C VAL A 336 5.96 26.22 25.68
N PHE A 337 5.37 25.03 25.47
CA PHE A 337 5.93 23.79 26.00
C PHE A 337 7.31 23.47 25.40
N GLN A 338 7.46 23.59 24.08
CA GLN A 338 8.72 23.37 23.37
C GLN A 338 9.81 24.34 23.86
N LYS A 339 9.49 25.63 24.02
CA LYS A 339 10.45 26.63 24.55
C LYS A 339 10.94 26.25 25.95
N LYS A 340 10.05 25.77 26.82
CA LYS A 340 10.43 25.28 28.15
C LYS A 340 11.43 24.13 28.04
N ILE A 341 11.13 23.12 27.23
CA ILE A 341 12.01 21.95 27.02
C ILE A 341 13.37 22.36 26.42
N LEU A 342 13.38 23.27 25.43
CA LEU A 342 14.61 23.80 24.84
C LEU A 342 15.46 24.58 25.86
N SER A 343 14.84 25.41 26.70
CA SER A 343 15.54 26.08 27.80
C SER A 343 16.20 25.09 28.76
N ASP A 344 15.50 24.00 29.09
CA ASP A 344 16.04 22.95 29.96
C ASP A 344 17.21 22.20 29.28
N TRP A 345 17.10 21.96 27.97
CA TRP A 345 18.18 21.41 27.14
C TRP A 345 19.41 22.31 27.08
N ILE A 346 19.26 23.61 26.83
CA ILE A 346 20.37 24.57 26.80
C ILE A 346 21.16 24.52 28.12
N LYS A 347 20.47 24.54 29.26
CA LYS A 347 21.10 24.45 30.58
C LYS A 347 21.86 23.13 30.74
N PHE A 348 21.24 22.01 30.38
CA PHE A 348 21.84 20.68 30.51
C PHE A 348 23.06 20.51 29.60
N LEU A 349 22.95 20.83 28.32
CA LEU A 349 24.03 20.69 27.34
C LEU A 349 25.22 21.59 27.68
N SER A 350 24.94 22.84 28.11
CA SER A 350 25.98 23.77 28.57
C SER A 350 26.72 23.23 29.79
N ALA A 351 26.00 22.69 30.79
CA ALA A 351 26.61 22.08 31.96
C ALA A 351 27.48 20.85 31.61
N GLN A 352 27.11 20.11 30.56
CA GLN A 352 27.88 18.98 30.03
C GLN A 352 28.99 19.39 29.05
N LYS A 353 29.20 20.70 28.82
CA LYS A 353 30.16 21.25 27.85
C LYS A 353 29.95 20.74 26.40
N ARG A 354 28.70 20.43 26.03
CA ARG A 354 28.30 20.01 24.68
C ARG A 354 28.03 21.22 23.79
N THR A 355 29.09 21.91 23.37
CA THR A 355 29.02 23.28 22.79
C THR A 355 28.19 23.36 21.51
N GLU A 356 28.37 22.44 20.56
CA GLU A 356 27.66 22.45 19.28
C GLU A 356 26.15 22.28 19.47
N GLU A 357 25.74 21.30 20.26
CA GLU A 357 24.33 21.03 20.53
C GLU A 357 23.71 22.13 21.40
N THR A 358 24.49 22.75 22.30
CA THR A 358 24.04 23.95 23.03
C THR A 358 23.73 25.09 22.06
N GLN A 359 24.60 25.33 21.08
CA GLN A 359 24.37 26.36 20.07
C GLN A 359 23.13 26.06 19.23
N ARG A 360 22.97 24.81 18.75
CA ARG A 360 21.77 24.35 18.04
C ARG A 360 20.50 24.56 18.86
N ALA A 361 20.52 24.21 20.14
CA ALA A 361 19.38 24.41 21.03
C ALA A 361 19.00 25.89 21.19
N VAL A 362 19.98 26.79 21.26
CA VAL A 362 19.78 28.25 21.30
C VAL A 362 19.23 28.77 19.97
N GLU A 363 19.72 28.28 18.83
CA GLU A 363 19.21 28.61 17.50
C GLU A 363 17.72 28.24 17.39
N LEU A 364 17.36 27.00 17.72
CA LEU A 364 15.98 26.53 17.75
C LEU A 364 15.13 27.36 18.72
N PHE A 365 15.63 27.66 19.92
CA PHE A 365 14.88 28.47 20.90
C PHE A 365 14.54 29.87 20.37
N ASN A 366 15.46 30.49 19.63
CA ASN A 366 15.27 31.82 19.05
C ASN A 366 14.44 31.82 17.78
N MET A 367 14.48 30.73 16.99
CA MET A 367 13.75 30.59 15.74
C MET A 367 12.23 30.64 15.95
N PHE A 368 11.73 30.10 17.06
CA PHE A 368 10.29 29.96 17.31
C PHE A 368 9.69 31.08 18.17
N LYS A 369 10.17 32.32 17.99
CA LYS A 369 9.75 33.47 18.82
C LYS A 369 8.28 33.83 18.67
#